data_AF-A0A2X3BPK8-F1
#
_entry.id   AF-A0A2X3BPK8-F1
#
_cell.length_a   1.000
_cell.length_b   1.000
_cell.length_c   1.000
_cell.angle_alpha   90.00
_cell.angle_beta   90.00
_cell.angle_gamma   90.00
#
_symmetry.space_group_name_H-M   'P 1'
#
loop_
_entity.id
_entity.type
_entity.pdbx_description
1 polymer ?
#
loop_
_entity_poly.entity_id
_entity_poly.type
_entity_poly.pdbx_seq_one_letter_code
_entity_poly.pdbx_strand_id
1 'polypeptide(L)'
;MKQLHLLICLGLALAWSGCVEVKIKSSIPSVEYYDFGITSSTACVNPAKIRLDIHIPSHLNTTNIITRNNNQLKALPNTQWIDLPSHLLRSALESKALEKCVFFTSFGAEKKTIMLEILDLSLHNDDKTDNDKKTSEAVVKANLIIMSGVNMDIIYSKHISIQKPIDSNQDFAKSQNLATLQSAISQMVEEIIHQSINIQNTGAQSTNTANNTISGNTK
;
A
#
# COMPACT_ATOMS: atom_id res chain seq x y z
N MET A 1 50.16 47.18 -40.24
CA MET A 1 48.71 47.13 -39.90
C MET A 1 48.08 45.73 -39.96
N LYS A 2 48.46 44.84 -40.92
CA LYS A 2 47.88 43.48 -41.03
C LYS A 2 48.18 42.53 -39.85
N GLN A 3 49.37 42.61 -39.23
CA GLN A 3 49.70 41.75 -38.09
C GLN A 3 48.94 42.08 -36.79
N LEU A 4 48.60 43.36 -36.58
CA LEU A 4 47.87 43.78 -35.38
C LEU A 4 46.42 43.25 -35.38
N HIS A 5 45.80 43.16 -36.55
CA HIS A 5 44.45 42.58 -36.69
C HIS A 5 44.45 41.07 -36.43
N LEU A 6 45.50 40.35 -36.84
CA LEU A 6 45.60 38.90 -36.62
C LEU A 6 45.72 38.56 -35.13
N LEU A 7 46.47 39.36 -34.37
CA LEU A 7 46.63 39.20 -32.91
C LEU A 7 45.34 39.51 -32.13
N ILE A 8 44.58 40.50 -32.58
CA ILE A 8 43.29 40.85 -31.96
C ILE A 8 42.26 39.74 -32.20
N CYS A 9 42.18 39.19 -33.41
CA CYS A 9 41.26 38.07 -33.70
C CYS A 9 41.64 36.79 -32.95
N LEU A 10 42.94 36.49 -32.79
CA LEU A 10 43.41 35.33 -32.05
C LEU A 10 43.13 35.47 -30.55
N GLY A 11 43.33 36.67 -29.99
CA GLY A 11 42.99 36.97 -28.59
C GLY A 11 41.49 36.87 -28.29
N LEU A 12 40.64 37.28 -29.24
CA LEU A 12 39.18 37.19 -29.09
C LEU A 12 38.67 35.74 -29.15
N ALA A 13 39.29 34.89 -29.97
CA ALA A 13 38.94 33.47 -30.07
C ALA A 13 39.33 32.68 -28.81
N LEU A 14 40.47 33.02 -28.18
CA LEU A 14 40.91 32.43 -26.91
C LEU A 14 40.07 32.89 -25.71
N ALA A 15 39.44 34.07 -25.79
CA ALA A 15 38.52 34.56 -24.76
C ALA A 15 37.13 33.88 -24.80
N TRP A 16 36.78 33.20 -25.90
CA TRP A 16 35.50 32.51 -26.07
C TRP A 16 35.57 30.99 -25.80
N SER A 17 36.76 30.43 -25.59
CA SER A 17 36.93 29.03 -25.15
C SER A 17 36.84 28.89 -23.62
N GLY A 18 36.06 29.76 -22.96
CA GLY A 18 35.69 29.57 -21.57
C GLY A 18 34.83 28.32 -21.46
N CYS A 19 35.41 27.22 -20.99
CA CYS A 19 34.68 26.02 -20.62
C CYS A 19 33.58 26.42 -19.63
N VAL A 20 32.34 26.54 -20.12
CA VAL A 20 31.17 26.66 -19.25
C VAL A 20 31.05 25.32 -18.55
N GLU A 21 31.65 25.22 -17.37
CA GLU A 21 31.46 24.08 -16.48
C GLU A 21 30.02 24.15 -15.99
N VAL A 22 29.10 23.62 -16.80
CA VAL A 22 27.70 23.45 -16.42
C VAL A 22 27.71 22.41 -15.30
N LYS A 23 27.83 22.88 -14.05
CA LYS A 23 27.59 22.08 -12.86
C LYS A 23 26.10 21.77 -12.81
N ILE A 24 25.67 20.80 -13.62
CA ILE A 24 24.39 20.15 -13.46
C ILE A 24 24.50 19.39 -12.13
N LYS A 25 24.16 20.06 -11.02
CA LYS A 25 23.81 19.38 -9.77
C LYS A 25 22.51 18.62 -10.04
N SER A 26 22.61 17.51 -10.75
CA SER A 26 21.58 16.48 -10.78
C SER A 26 21.62 15.81 -9.41
N SER A 27 21.04 16.46 -8.41
CA SER A 27 20.65 15.75 -7.21
C SER A 27 19.44 14.92 -7.60
N ILE A 28 19.65 13.64 -7.90
CA ILE A 28 18.57 12.67 -7.98
C ILE A 28 17.80 12.81 -6.66
N PRO A 29 16.50 13.18 -6.68
CA PRO A 29 15.74 13.31 -5.46
C PRO A 29 15.79 11.98 -4.72
N SER A 30 16.16 12.02 -3.43
CA SER A 30 16.18 10.83 -2.59
C SER A 30 14.77 10.30 -2.45
N VAL A 31 14.51 9.09 -2.95
CA VAL A 31 13.23 8.39 -2.79
C VAL A 31 13.36 7.46 -1.59
N GLU A 32 12.41 7.58 -0.66
CA GLU A 32 12.29 6.67 0.47
C GLU A 32 11.37 5.50 0.12
N TYR A 33 11.76 4.29 0.50
CA TYR A 33 11.02 3.06 0.22
C TYR A 33 10.42 2.48 1.50
N TYR A 34 9.16 2.07 1.42
CA TYR A 34 8.38 1.52 2.52
C TYR A 34 7.83 0.14 2.16
N ASP A 35 7.75 -0.75 3.14
CA ASP A 35 7.00 -1.99 3.06
C ASP A 35 5.78 -1.93 4.01
N PHE A 36 5.11 -3.06 4.26
CA PHE A 36 4.00 -3.10 5.24
C PHE A 36 4.46 -3.38 6.68
N GLY A 37 5.75 -3.65 6.91
CA GLY A 37 6.31 -3.94 8.23
C GLY A 37 5.82 -5.25 8.86
N ILE A 38 5.35 -6.22 8.06
CA ILE A 38 4.77 -7.47 8.53
C ILE A 38 5.74 -8.61 8.27
N THR A 39 6.36 -9.11 9.34
CA THR A 39 7.30 -10.24 9.30
C THR A 39 6.85 -11.37 10.21
N SER A 40 7.20 -12.60 9.86
CA SER A 40 6.96 -13.78 10.69
C SER A 40 8.10 -14.79 10.54
N SER A 41 8.29 -15.64 11.56
CA SER A 41 9.41 -16.57 11.67
C SER A 41 9.01 -18.03 11.99
N THR A 42 7.71 -18.35 12.00
CA THR A 42 7.28 -19.68 12.47
C THR A 42 7.09 -20.68 11.33
N ALA A 43 7.72 -21.84 11.44
CA ALA A 43 7.55 -22.96 10.51
C ALA A 43 6.40 -23.89 10.95
N CYS A 44 5.52 -24.26 10.02
CA CYS A 44 4.44 -25.24 10.20
C CYS A 44 4.69 -26.46 9.31
N VAL A 45 4.54 -27.67 9.86
CA VAL A 45 4.92 -28.93 9.19
C VAL A 45 3.88 -29.39 8.16
N ASN A 46 2.59 -29.11 8.37
CA ASN A 46 1.50 -29.52 7.47
C ASN A 46 0.42 -28.43 7.37
N PRO A 47 0.64 -27.38 6.58
CA PRO A 47 -0.30 -26.28 6.53
C PRO A 47 -1.56 -26.64 5.75
N ALA A 48 -2.71 -26.16 6.25
CA ALA A 48 -3.96 -26.20 5.49
C ALA A 48 -3.84 -25.26 4.28
N LYS A 49 -4.17 -25.77 3.09
CA LYS A 49 -4.08 -24.99 1.85
C LYS A 49 -5.38 -24.25 1.57
N ILE A 50 -5.23 -22.98 1.19
CA ILE A 50 -6.34 -22.12 0.79
C ILE A 50 -5.91 -21.37 -0.48
N ARG A 51 -6.78 -21.29 -1.47
CA ARG A 51 -6.51 -20.45 -2.64
C ARG A 51 -6.70 -18.97 -2.28
N LEU A 52 -5.78 -18.11 -2.68
CA LEU A 52 -5.84 -16.66 -2.42
C LEU A 52 -5.71 -15.86 -3.72
N ASP A 53 -6.79 -15.21 -4.08
CA ASP A 53 -6.87 -14.28 -5.21
C ASP A 53 -7.00 -12.85 -4.67
N ILE A 54 -5.99 -12.01 -4.93
CA ILE A 54 -5.96 -10.61 -4.53
C ILE A 54 -6.18 -9.74 -5.76
N HIS A 55 -7.22 -8.92 -5.72
CA HIS A 55 -7.51 -7.91 -6.73
C HIS A 55 -7.28 -6.52 -6.14
N ILE A 56 -6.41 -5.74 -6.78
CA ILE A 56 -6.20 -4.34 -6.47
C ILE A 56 -6.36 -3.54 -7.77
N PRO A 57 -7.22 -2.50 -7.80
CA PRO A 57 -7.37 -1.62 -8.95
C PRO A 57 -6.02 -1.07 -9.41
N SER A 58 -5.82 -0.93 -10.72
CA SER A 58 -4.54 -0.53 -11.31
C SER A 58 -4.01 0.80 -10.80
N HIS A 59 -4.88 1.75 -10.47
CA HIS A 59 -4.50 3.06 -9.93
C HIS A 59 -4.04 3.00 -8.47
N LEU A 60 -4.36 1.93 -7.73
CA LEU A 60 -3.85 1.67 -6.38
C LEU A 60 -2.69 0.66 -6.40
N ASN A 61 -2.62 -0.22 -7.39
CA ASN A 61 -1.56 -1.23 -7.53
C ASN A 61 -0.33 -0.69 -8.25
N THR A 62 0.24 0.40 -7.73
CA THR A 62 1.49 0.99 -8.21
C THR A 62 2.47 1.12 -7.05
N THR A 63 3.75 1.32 -7.32
CA THR A 63 4.73 1.60 -6.26
C THR A 63 4.53 2.97 -5.60
N ASN A 64 3.68 3.84 -6.14
CA ASN A 64 3.40 5.12 -5.50
C ASN A 64 2.48 4.94 -4.29
N ILE A 65 2.80 5.62 -3.20
CA ILE A 65 1.87 5.76 -2.07
C ILE A 65 0.83 6.80 -2.45
N ILE A 66 -0.45 6.44 -2.36
CA ILE A 66 -1.54 7.29 -2.83
C ILE A 66 -2.03 8.18 -1.70
N THR A 67 -2.23 9.45 -2.01
CA THR A 67 -2.96 10.42 -1.21
C THR A 67 -4.27 10.76 -1.91
N ARG A 68 -5.33 10.95 -1.15
CA ARG A 68 -6.63 11.40 -1.63
C ARG A 68 -6.96 12.74 -1.00
N ASN A 69 -7.22 13.74 -1.82
CA ASN A 69 -7.86 14.98 -1.38
C ASN A 69 -9.19 15.08 -2.12
N ASN A 70 -10.30 15.01 -1.38
CA ASN A 70 -11.65 14.98 -1.95
C ASN A 70 -11.76 13.89 -3.04
N ASN A 71 -11.93 14.30 -4.31
CA ASN A 71 -12.08 13.42 -5.47
C ASN A 71 -10.79 13.27 -6.30
N GLN A 72 -9.65 13.76 -5.81
CA GLN A 72 -8.36 13.69 -6.51
C GLN A 72 -7.44 12.68 -5.83
N LEU A 73 -6.89 11.76 -6.62
CA LEU A 73 -5.81 10.86 -6.23
C LEU A 73 -4.48 11.43 -6.71
N LYS A 74 -3.47 11.45 -5.83
CA LYS A 74 -2.12 11.91 -6.14
C LYS A 74 -1.09 10.95 -5.54
N ALA A 75 0.01 10.76 -6.25
CA ALA A 75 1.18 10.11 -5.69
C ALA A 75 1.82 11.02 -4.62
N LEU A 76 2.20 10.44 -3.49
CA LEU A 76 3.00 11.11 -2.48
C LEU A 76 4.43 11.31 -3.02
N PRO A 77 4.97 12.55 -3.02
CA PRO A 77 6.28 12.81 -3.60
C PRO A 77 7.40 12.15 -2.79
N ASN A 78 8.46 11.72 -3.49
CA ASN A 78 9.70 11.16 -2.91
C ASN A 78 9.50 9.96 -1.96
N THR A 79 8.34 9.30 -2.01
CA THR A 79 7.97 8.21 -1.10
C THR A 79 7.26 7.12 -1.89
N GLN A 80 7.75 5.89 -1.80
CA GLN A 80 7.22 4.77 -2.58
C GLN A 80 7.13 3.50 -1.74
N TRP A 81 6.21 2.62 -2.13
CA TRP A 81 6.29 1.22 -1.78
C TRP A 81 7.50 0.57 -2.43
N ILE A 82 8.15 -0.35 -1.72
CA ILE A 82 9.30 -1.11 -2.22
C ILE A 82 8.92 -2.09 -3.35
N ASP A 83 7.64 -2.47 -3.42
CA ASP A 83 7.05 -3.32 -4.47
C ASP A 83 5.57 -2.94 -4.66
N LEU A 84 4.87 -3.59 -5.59
CA LEU A 84 3.44 -3.42 -5.81
C LEU A 84 2.65 -3.81 -4.54
N PRO A 85 1.62 -3.05 -4.15
CA PRO A 85 0.77 -3.38 -3.00
C PRO A 85 0.18 -4.79 -3.05
N SER A 86 -0.09 -5.33 -4.24
CA SER A 86 -0.56 -6.72 -4.40
C SER A 86 0.47 -7.75 -3.94
N HIS A 87 1.76 -7.53 -4.23
CA HIS A 87 2.84 -8.39 -3.76
C HIS A 87 3.09 -8.22 -2.26
N LEU A 88 3.15 -6.97 -1.78
CA LEU A 88 3.33 -6.69 -0.36
C LEU A 88 2.22 -7.29 0.49
N LEU A 89 0.97 -7.21 0.01
CA LEU A 89 -0.18 -7.76 0.72
C LEU A 89 -0.18 -9.28 0.71
N ARG A 90 0.18 -9.91 -0.41
CA ARG A 90 0.35 -11.37 -0.49
C ARG A 90 1.41 -11.83 0.50
N SER A 91 2.59 -11.23 0.49
CA SER A 91 3.68 -11.56 1.42
C SER A 91 3.26 -11.38 2.88
N ALA A 92 2.55 -10.30 3.20
CA ALA A 92 2.02 -10.06 4.55
C ALA A 92 1.01 -11.12 4.99
N LEU A 93 0.07 -11.47 4.12
CA LEU A 93 -0.94 -12.50 4.37
C LEU A 93 -0.31 -13.88 4.53
N GLU A 94 0.62 -14.26 3.65
CA GLU A 94 1.34 -15.53 3.71
C GLU A 94 2.15 -15.65 5.02
N SER A 95 2.89 -14.59 5.35
CA SER A 95 3.66 -14.50 6.60
C SER A 95 2.79 -14.74 7.83
N LYS A 96 1.62 -14.09 7.91
CA LYS A 96 0.68 -14.24 9.04
C LYS A 96 -0.12 -15.54 9.01
N ALA A 97 -0.44 -16.06 7.84
CA ALA A 97 -1.12 -17.33 7.69
C ALA A 97 -0.26 -18.50 8.18
N LEU A 98 1.05 -18.46 7.91
CA LEU A 98 1.97 -19.51 8.33
C LEU A 98 2.06 -19.65 9.86
N GLU A 99 1.95 -18.55 10.62
CA GLU A 99 1.83 -18.58 12.09
C GLU A 99 0.62 -19.38 12.58
N LYS A 100 -0.39 -19.50 11.72
CA LYS A 100 -1.65 -20.19 11.97
C LYS A 100 -1.74 -21.51 11.21
N CYS A 101 -0.61 -21.97 10.67
CA CYS A 101 -0.49 -23.22 9.92
C CYS A 101 -1.43 -23.27 8.69
N VAL A 102 -1.56 -22.13 8.02
CA VAL A 102 -2.29 -21.96 6.76
C VAL A 102 -1.29 -21.56 5.67
N PHE A 103 -1.43 -22.15 4.49
CA PHE A 103 -0.63 -21.84 3.31
C PHE A 103 -1.54 -21.33 2.20
N PHE A 104 -1.23 -20.15 1.68
CA PHE A 104 -1.93 -19.61 0.53
C PHE A 104 -1.28 -20.08 -0.78
N THR A 105 -2.12 -20.49 -1.72
CA THR A 105 -1.70 -20.84 -3.09
C THR A 105 -2.43 -19.98 -4.11
N SER A 106 -1.77 -19.71 -5.23
CA SER A 106 -2.37 -19.02 -6.39
C SER A 106 -2.90 -19.99 -7.45
N PHE A 107 -2.68 -21.30 -7.27
CA PHE A 107 -3.02 -22.32 -8.26
C PHE A 107 -3.52 -23.60 -7.58
N GLY A 108 -4.28 -24.40 -8.34
CA GLY A 108 -4.88 -25.65 -7.87
C GLY A 108 -6.33 -25.50 -7.40
N ALA A 109 -7.03 -26.63 -7.39
CA ALA A 109 -8.39 -26.73 -6.84
C ALA A 109 -8.31 -26.99 -5.34
N GLU A 110 -8.29 -25.92 -4.56
CA GLU A 110 -8.33 -26.00 -3.10
C GLU A 110 -9.77 -26.03 -2.58
N LYS A 111 -10.00 -26.61 -1.40
CA LYS A 111 -11.36 -26.71 -0.83
C LYS A 111 -12.01 -25.36 -0.56
N LYS A 112 -11.21 -24.29 -0.40
CA LYS A 112 -11.69 -22.93 -0.20
C LYS A 112 -10.85 -21.94 -1.00
N THR A 113 -11.52 -20.89 -1.45
CA THR A 113 -10.92 -19.77 -2.17
C THR A 113 -11.25 -18.48 -1.43
N ILE A 114 -10.24 -17.70 -1.10
CA ILE A 114 -10.36 -16.34 -0.62
C ILE A 114 -10.17 -15.41 -1.81
N MET A 115 -11.14 -14.54 -2.03
CA MET A 115 -11.05 -13.42 -2.95
C MET A 115 -11.02 -12.13 -2.13
N LEU A 116 -9.95 -11.37 -2.28
CA LEU A 116 -9.73 -10.11 -1.59
C LEU A 116 -9.72 -8.97 -2.60
N GLU A 117 -10.72 -8.10 -2.55
CA GLU A 117 -10.81 -6.92 -3.41
C GLU A 117 -10.44 -5.68 -2.61
N ILE A 118 -9.32 -5.05 -2.94
CA ILE A 118 -8.90 -3.79 -2.31
C ILE A 118 -9.64 -2.63 -2.96
N LEU A 119 -10.29 -1.82 -2.13
CA LEU A 119 -11.10 -0.68 -2.55
C LEU A 119 -10.40 0.64 -2.23
N ASP A 120 -9.61 0.69 -1.17
CA ASP A 120 -8.83 1.85 -0.78
C ASP A 120 -7.57 1.45 -0.03
N LEU A 121 -6.48 2.15 -0.32
CA LEU A 121 -5.18 2.01 0.31
C LEU A 121 -4.47 3.36 0.18
N SER A 122 -4.91 4.34 0.95
CA SER A 122 -4.44 5.72 0.77
C SER A 122 -4.49 6.57 2.03
N LEU A 123 -3.77 7.69 2.01
CA LEU A 123 -3.88 8.74 3.02
C LEU A 123 -4.91 9.77 2.55
N HIS A 124 -5.97 9.95 3.31
CA HIS A 124 -7.02 10.91 3.03
C HIS A 124 -6.74 12.24 3.74
N ASN A 125 -6.93 13.33 3.00
CA ASN A 125 -7.10 14.65 3.55
C ASN A 125 -8.52 15.10 3.24
N ASP A 126 -9.40 15.08 4.25
CA ASP A 126 -10.73 15.65 4.08
C ASP A 126 -10.66 17.13 4.45
N ASP A 127 -10.89 18.00 3.45
CA ASP A 127 -11.01 19.44 3.67
C ASP A 127 -12.39 19.78 4.29
N LYS A 128 -13.23 18.78 4.58
CA LYS A 128 -14.52 18.96 5.23
C LYS A 128 -14.36 19.36 6.69
N THR A 129 -14.74 20.60 6.95
CA THR A 129 -14.95 21.19 8.26
C THR A 129 -16.21 20.63 8.90
N ASP A 130 -16.08 19.58 9.70
CA ASP A 130 -17.04 19.34 10.79
C ASP A 130 -16.35 19.82 12.07
N ASN A 131 -16.82 20.94 12.63
CA ASN A 131 -16.27 21.59 13.83
C ASN A 131 -14.79 22.03 13.78
N ASP A 132 -14.34 22.69 12.70
CA ASP A 132 -13.00 23.30 12.56
C ASP A 132 -11.79 22.35 12.69
N LYS A 133 -12.01 21.03 12.65
CA LYS A 133 -10.93 20.04 12.70
C LYS A 133 -10.77 19.38 11.34
N LYS A 134 -9.70 19.73 10.61
CA LYS A 134 -9.26 18.96 9.43
C LYS A 134 -8.95 17.53 9.87
N THR A 135 -9.78 16.58 9.46
CA THR A 135 -9.55 15.17 9.71
C THR A 135 -8.79 14.59 8.53
N SER A 136 -7.49 14.37 8.72
CA SER A 136 -6.72 13.52 7.83
C SER A 136 -6.72 12.11 8.41
N GLU A 137 -6.82 11.10 7.55
CA GLU A 137 -6.92 9.69 7.95
C GLU A 137 -6.06 8.79 7.06
N ALA A 138 -5.49 7.73 7.62
CA ALA A 138 -5.03 6.59 6.85
C ALA A 138 -6.21 5.63 6.65
N VAL A 139 -6.50 5.31 5.39
CA VAL A 139 -7.72 4.58 5.00
C VAL A 139 -7.35 3.30 4.25
N VAL A 140 -7.88 2.19 4.75
CA VAL A 140 -7.77 0.87 4.13
C VAL A 140 -9.16 0.26 4.03
N LYS A 141 -9.58 -0.08 2.81
CA LYS A 141 -10.89 -0.68 2.56
C LYS A 141 -10.75 -1.90 1.65
N ALA A 142 -11.48 -2.96 1.97
CA ALA A 142 -11.48 -4.17 1.18
C ALA A 142 -12.79 -4.95 1.29
N ASN A 143 -13.12 -5.74 0.27
CA ASN A 143 -14.09 -6.82 0.38
C ASN A 143 -13.34 -8.15 0.55
N LEU A 144 -13.66 -8.87 1.62
CA LEU A 144 -13.21 -10.23 1.85
C LEU A 144 -14.35 -11.18 1.49
N ILE A 145 -14.12 -12.06 0.50
CA ILE A 145 -15.08 -13.07 0.08
C ILE A 145 -14.41 -14.44 0.22
N ILE A 146 -15.08 -15.39 0.87
CA ILE A 146 -14.62 -16.78 0.99
C ILE A 146 -15.64 -17.68 0.30
N MET A 147 -15.16 -18.46 -0.65
CA MET A 147 -15.95 -19.38 -1.46
C MET A 147 -15.55 -20.84 -1.20
N SER A 148 -16.51 -21.73 -1.38
CA SER A 148 -16.26 -23.16 -1.51
C SER A 148 -15.55 -23.42 -2.83
N GLY A 149 -14.40 -24.10 -2.80
CA GLY A 149 -13.71 -24.46 -4.03
C GLY A 149 -14.33 -25.66 -4.75
N VAL A 150 -15.38 -26.28 -4.19
CA VAL A 150 -16.09 -27.41 -4.81
C VAL A 150 -17.18 -26.93 -5.76
N ASN A 151 -18.00 -25.97 -5.32
CA ASN A 151 -19.17 -25.49 -6.04
C ASN A 151 -19.18 -23.97 -6.27
N MET A 152 -18.12 -23.26 -5.83
CA MET A 152 -17.95 -21.81 -5.97
C MET A 152 -18.99 -20.96 -5.20
N ASP A 153 -19.77 -21.57 -4.31
CA ASP A 153 -20.72 -20.84 -3.46
C ASP A 153 -19.98 -19.94 -2.48
N ILE A 154 -20.51 -18.73 -2.26
CA ILE A 154 -20.03 -17.80 -1.24
C ILE A 154 -20.40 -18.37 0.13
N ILE A 155 -19.40 -18.73 0.92
CA ILE A 155 -19.53 -19.19 2.31
C ILE A 155 -19.59 -17.97 3.25
N TYR A 156 -18.83 -16.94 2.93
CA TYR A 156 -18.68 -15.74 3.75
C TYR A 156 -18.34 -14.53 2.91
N SER A 157 -18.85 -13.36 3.30
CA SER A 157 -18.48 -12.08 2.72
C SER A 157 -18.47 -11.01 3.81
N LYS A 158 -17.45 -10.15 3.80
CA LYS A 158 -17.33 -9.02 4.73
C LYS A 158 -16.68 -7.83 4.06
N HIS A 159 -17.29 -6.66 4.25
CA HIS A 159 -16.63 -5.39 3.97
C HIS A 159 -15.76 -4.99 5.17
N ILE A 160 -14.47 -4.75 4.91
CA ILE A 160 -13.50 -4.28 5.89
C ILE A 160 -13.22 -2.82 5.57
N SER A 161 -13.39 -1.94 6.57
CA SER A 161 -13.06 -0.52 6.46
C SER A 161 -12.35 -0.08 7.73
N ILE A 162 -11.07 0.25 7.61
CA ILE A 162 -10.22 0.71 8.71
C ILE A 162 -9.78 2.12 8.38
N GLN A 163 -10.08 3.04 9.29
CA GLN A 163 -9.72 4.45 9.21
C GLN A 163 -9.00 4.80 10.50
N LYS A 164 -7.79 5.33 10.38
CA LYS A 164 -6.98 5.75 11.53
C LYS A 164 -6.62 7.22 11.38
N PRO A 165 -6.86 8.07 12.40
CA PRO A 165 -6.53 9.48 12.32
C PRO A 165 -5.02 9.66 12.16
N ILE A 166 -4.63 10.63 11.32
CA ILE A 166 -3.24 11.06 11.12
C ILE A 166 -3.13 12.55 11.38
N ASP A 167 -1.92 13.03 11.66
CA ASP A 167 -1.69 14.44 11.96
C ASP A 167 -1.74 15.25 10.65
N SER A 168 -2.80 16.05 10.49
CA SER A 168 -3.05 16.89 9.32
C SER A 168 -2.14 18.12 9.25
N ASN A 169 -1.49 18.49 10.36
CA ASN A 169 -0.51 19.57 10.42
C ASN A 169 0.90 19.12 10.02
N GLN A 170 1.07 17.83 9.74
CA GLN A 170 2.34 17.24 9.36
C GLN A 170 2.33 16.80 7.89
N ASP A 171 3.48 16.91 7.25
CA ASP A 171 3.70 16.37 5.90
C ASP A 171 3.32 14.88 5.89
N PHE A 172 2.50 14.47 4.91
CA PHE A 172 2.11 13.07 4.73
C PHE A 172 3.31 12.15 4.53
N ALA A 173 4.43 12.68 4.01
CA ALA A 173 5.68 11.95 3.86
C ALA A 173 6.42 11.71 5.20
N LYS A 174 5.95 12.27 6.33
CA LYS A 174 6.55 11.92 7.62
C LYS A 174 6.27 10.47 7.97
N SER A 175 7.31 9.81 8.47
CA SER A 175 7.32 8.42 8.90
C SER A 175 6.15 8.04 9.82
N GLN A 176 5.67 8.95 10.67
CA GLN A 176 4.54 8.67 11.57
C GLN A 176 3.21 8.45 10.84
N ASN A 177 2.89 9.24 9.81
CA ASN A 177 1.64 9.11 9.04
C ASN A 177 1.67 7.83 8.19
N LEU A 178 2.84 7.49 7.64
CA LEU A 178 3.09 6.23 6.94
C LEU A 178 3.01 5.03 7.88
N ALA A 179 3.54 5.14 9.10
CA ALA A 179 3.40 4.10 10.13
C ALA A 179 1.94 3.88 10.52
N THR A 180 1.11 4.92 10.55
CA THR A 180 -0.33 4.78 10.77
C THR A 180 -1.01 4.02 9.64
N LEU A 181 -0.63 4.27 8.38
CA LEU A 181 -1.12 3.49 7.24
C LEU A 181 -0.66 2.03 7.29
N GLN A 182 0.61 1.77 7.59
CA GLN A 182 1.13 0.41 7.82
C GLN A 182 0.35 -0.29 8.95
N SER A 183 0.04 0.42 10.03
CA SER A 183 -0.77 -0.09 11.14
C SER A 183 -2.21 -0.41 10.72
N ALA A 184 -2.82 0.38 9.83
CA ALA A 184 -4.15 0.10 9.29
C ALA A 184 -4.14 -1.15 8.40
N ILE A 185 -3.11 -1.30 7.57
CA ILE A 185 -2.90 -2.49 6.71
C ILE A 185 -2.69 -3.74 7.56
N SER A 186 -1.83 -3.66 8.59
CA SER A 186 -1.58 -4.77 9.52
C SER A 186 -2.86 -5.23 10.21
N GLN A 187 -3.70 -4.29 10.65
CA GLN A 187 -5.01 -4.63 11.24
C GLN A 187 -5.95 -5.29 10.22
N MET A 188 -5.95 -4.87 8.95
CA MET A 188 -6.72 -5.54 7.89
C MET A 188 -6.22 -6.99 7.68
N VAL A 189 -4.90 -7.18 7.62
CA VAL A 189 -4.28 -8.51 7.46
C VAL A 189 -4.67 -9.43 8.61
N GLU A 190 -4.55 -8.98 9.86
CA GLU A 190 -4.95 -9.77 11.03
C GLU A 190 -6.44 -10.15 11.00
N GLU A 191 -7.32 -9.23 10.61
CA GLU A 191 -8.74 -9.50 10.45
C GLU A 191 -9.00 -10.58 9.39
N ILE A 192 -8.35 -10.48 8.21
CA ILE A 192 -8.50 -11.47 7.13
C ILE A 192 -8.05 -12.85 7.60
N ILE A 193 -6.90 -12.94 8.26
CA ILE A 193 -6.37 -14.20 8.78
C ILE A 193 -7.32 -14.80 9.82
N HIS A 194 -7.80 -13.99 10.76
CA HIS A 194 -8.74 -14.43 11.78
C HIS A 194 -10.02 -15.03 11.18
N GLN A 195 -10.66 -14.32 10.24
CA GLN A 195 -11.88 -14.81 9.59
C GLN A 195 -11.61 -16.07 8.76
N SER A 196 -10.49 -16.11 8.05
CA SER A 196 -10.10 -17.25 7.21
C SER A 196 -9.95 -18.54 8.03
N ILE A 197 -9.37 -18.45 9.23
CA ILE A 197 -9.16 -19.60 10.12
C ILE A 197 -10.46 -20.02 10.80
N ASN A 198 -11.26 -19.08 11.28
CA ASN A 198 -12.53 -19.40 11.92
C ASN A 198 -13.42 -20.23 10.98
N ILE A 199 -13.47 -19.83 9.71
CA ILE A 199 -14.24 -20.54 8.68
C ILE A 199 -13.60 -21.88 8.33
N GLN A 200 -12.29 -22.10 8.48
CA GLN A 200 -11.69 -23.45 8.38
C GLN A 200 -12.22 -24.40 9.46
N ASN A 201 -12.39 -23.90 10.67
CA ASN A 201 -12.75 -24.71 11.84
C ASN A 201 -14.25 -24.94 11.99
N THR A 202 -15.10 -24.04 11.46
CA THR A 202 -16.55 -24.21 11.45
C THR A 202 -17.01 -24.77 10.09
N GLY A 203 -17.67 -25.92 10.10
CA GLY A 203 -18.41 -26.40 8.93
C GLY A 203 -19.38 -25.31 8.47
N ALA A 204 -19.43 -25.04 7.16
CA ALA A 204 -20.12 -23.91 6.55
C ALA A 204 -21.49 -23.61 7.18
N GLN A 205 -21.56 -22.55 7.99
CA GLN A 205 -22.81 -21.85 8.26
C GLN A 205 -22.68 -20.46 7.67
N SER A 206 -23.47 -20.23 6.62
CA SER A 206 -23.68 -18.93 6.01
C SER A 206 -24.29 -17.99 7.05
N THR A 207 -23.46 -17.16 7.68
CA THR A 207 -23.92 -16.03 8.48
C THR A 207 -23.83 -14.78 7.61
N ASN A 208 -24.98 -14.35 7.07
CA ASN A 208 -25.14 -12.95 6.67
C ASN A 208 -24.94 -12.11 7.94
N THR A 209 -23.89 -11.31 8.02
CA THR A 209 -23.66 -10.41 9.17
C THR A 209 -23.37 -9.00 8.70
N ALA A 210 -24.12 -8.09 9.29
CA ALA A 210 -24.22 -6.67 8.99
C ALA A 210 -22.89 -5.90 9.12
N ASN A 211 -22.85 -4.76 8.41
CA ASN A 211 -21.79 -3.75 8.43
C ASN A 211 -21.44 -3.31 9.86
N ASN A 212 -20.36 -3.87 10.42
CA ASN A 212 -19.75 -3.37 11.63
C ASN A 212 -18.54 -2.51 11.28
N THR A 213 -18.72 -1.20 11.37
CA THR A 213 -17.63 -0.22 11.37
C THR A 213 -16.86 -0.36 12.69
N ILE A 214 -15.63 -0.85 12.65
CA ILE A 214 -14.74 -0.83 13.81
C ILE A 214 -14.03 0.52 13.82
N SER A 215 -14.58 1.49 14.55
CA SER A 215 -13.90 2.74 14.90
C SER A 215 -13.04 2.50 16.13
N GLY A 216 -11.75 2.23 15.93
CA GLY A 216 -10.79 2.15 17.03
C GLY A 216 -10.39 3.54 17.50
N ASN A 217 -11.09 4.09 18.50
CA ASN A 217 -10.63 5.26 19.26
C ASN A 217 -9.72 4.78 20.39
N THR A 218 -8.41 4.89 20.21
CA THR A 218 -7.47 4.89 21.34
C THR A 218 -7.33 6.32 21.85
N LYS A 219 -7.75 6.54 23.10
CA LYS A 219 -7.47 7.74 23.90
C LYS A 219 -5.98 7.88 24.17
#